data_AF-A0A350YPU7-F1
#
_entry.id   AF-A0A350YPU7-F1
#
_cell.length_a   1.000
_cell.length_b   1.000
_cell.length_c   1.000
_cell.angle_alpha   90.00
_cell.angle_beta   90.00
_cell.angle_gamma   90.00
#
_symmetry.space_group_name_H-M   'P 1'
#
loop_
_entity.id
_entity.type
_entity.pdbx_description
1 polymer ?
#
loop_
_entity_poly.entity_id
_entity_poly.type
_entity_poly.pdbx_seq_one_letter_code
_entity_poly.pdbx_strand_id
1 'polypeptide(L)' 'MGNFMELKVWQIAKDLAVKIYKLTQNQFFNKDFGFRDQIQRAAVSIPSNIAEGDESGSNRLSIRYL' A
#
# COMPACT_ATOMS: atom_id res chain seq x y z
N MET A 1 -2.84 -19.10 -9.43
CA MET A 1 -1.76 -18.15 -9.11
C MET A 1 -2.33 -16.77 -9.39
N GLY A 2 -2.40 -15.90 -8.39
CA GLY A 2 -2.81 -14.51 -8.62
C GLY A 2 -1.80 -13.80 -9.54
N ASN A 3 -2.27 -12.81 -10.30
CA ASN A 3 -1.42 -11.92 -11.09
C ASN A 3 -1.70 -10.45 -10.71
N PHE A 4 -1.65 -10.18 -9.40
CA PHE A 4 -1.98 -8.88 -8.82
C PHE A 4 -1.21 -7.71 -9.45
N MET A 5 -0.04 -7.97 -10.02
CA MET A 5 0.77 -6.95 -10.70
C MET A 5 0.08 -6.37 -11.95
N GLU A 6 -0.82 -7.11 -12.58
CA GLU A 6 -1.65 -6.63 -13.70
C GLU A 6 -2.85 -5.82 -13.23
N LEU A 7 -3.23 -5.90 -11.95
CA LEU A 7 -4.35 -5.15 -11.42
C LEU A 7 -4.01 -3.66 -11.38
N LYS A 8 -4.77 -2.85 -12.12
CA LYS A 8 -4.63 -1.39 -12.13
C LYS A 8 -4.71 -0.78 -10.73
N VAL A 9 -5.56 -1.33 -9.86
CA VAL A 9 -5.68 -0.88 -8.46
C VAL A 9 -4.42 -1.15 -7.66
N TRP A 10 -3.74 -2.28 -7.87
CA TRP A 10 -2.47 -2.58 -7.22
C TRP A 10 -1.37 -1.63 -7.70
N GLN A 11 -1.30 -1.36 -9.01
CA GLN A 11 -0.33 -0.43 -9.59
C GLN A 11 -0.48 0.98 -9.00
N ILE A 12 -1.72 1.47 -8.92
CA ILE A 12 -2.04 2.77 -8.31
C ILE A 12 -1.65 2.78 -6.82
N ALA A 13 -1.97 1.72 -6.08
CA ALA A 13 -1.65 1.61 -4.65
C ALA A 13 -0.14 1.59 -4.40
N LYS A 14 0.62 0.83 -5.21
CA LYS A 14 2.08 0.82 -5.17
C LYS A 14 2.66 2.20 -5.46
N ASP A 15 2.16 2.88 -6.50
CA ASP A 15 2.64 4.22 -6.85
C ASP A 15 2.30 5.25 -5.78
N LEU A 16 1.16 5.11 -5.11
CA LEU A 16 0.80 5.92 -3.93
C LEU A 16 1.80 5.68 -2.78
N ALA A 17 2.15 4.43 -2.48
CA ALA A 17 3.14 4.11 -1.45
C ALA A 17 4.50 4.77 -1.76
N VAL A 18 4.97 4.68 -3.02
CA VAL A 18 6.21 5.35 -3.46
C VAL A 18 6.13 6.86 -3.27
N LYS A 19 5.00 7.50 -3.64
CA LYS A 19 4.81 8.95 -3.44
C LYS A 19 4.86 9.33 -1.96
N ILE A 20 4.21 8.55 -1.09
CA ILE A 20 4.22 8.78 0.36
C ILE A 20 5.64 8.67 0.94
N TYR A 21 6.42 7.68 0.53
CA TYR A 21 7.83 7.60 0.92
C TYR A 21 8.62 8.84 0.51
N LYS A 22 8.45 9.32 -0.73
CA LYS A 22 9.12 10.54 -1.21
C LYS A 22 8.69 11.79 -0.43
N LEU A 23 7.38 11.95 -0.18
CA LEU A 23 6.84 13.11 0.55
C LEU A 23 7.35 13.16 2.00
N THR A 24 7.40 12.00 2.64
CA THR A 24 7.82 11.88 4.06
C THR A 24 9.33 11.95 4.27
N GLN A 25 10.13 11.94 3.20
CA GLN A 25 11.57 12.20 3.23
C GLN A 25 11.92 13.70 3.24
N ASN A 26 10.95 14.61 3.07
CA ASN A 26 11.23 16.04 3.09
C ASN A 26 11.77 16.50 4.45
N GLN A 27 12.49 17.63 4.47
CA GLN A 27 13.21 18.14 5.65
C GLN A 27 12.33 18.46 6.88
N PHE A 28 11.03 18.69 6.69
CA PHE A 28 10.08 18.99 7.75
C PHE A 28 9.44 17.71 8.30
N PHE A 29 9.14 16.76 7.41
CA PHE A 29 8.43 15.53 7.75
C PHE A 29 9.38 14.42 8.22
N ASN A 30 10.65 14.43 7.79
CA ASN A 30 11.56 13.33 8.10
C ASN A 30 11.91 13.24 9.59
N LYS A 31 11.71 14.34 10.34
CA LYS A 31 12.02 14.47 11.77
C LYS A 31 10.88 13.99 12.67
N ASP A 32 9.67 13.89 12.14
CA ASP A 32 8.54 13.27 12.85
C ASP A 32 8.57 11.76 12.62
N PHE A 33 9.47 11.09 13.32
CA PHE A 33 9.75 9.67 13.14
C PHE A 33 8.51 8.80 13.34
N GLY A 34 7.66 9.13 14.33
CA GLY A 34 6.47 8.35 14.66
C GLY A 34 5.40 8.47 13.59
N PHE A 35 5.06 9.71 13.19
CA PHE A 35 4.03 9.93 12.19
C PHE A 35 4.47 9.46 10.80
N ARG A 36 5.74 9.70 10.43
CA ARG A 36 6.35 9.18 9.20
C ARG A 36 6.19 7.66 9.10
N ASP A 37 6.57 6.96 10.16
CA ASP A 37 6.57 5.50 10.21
C ASP A 37 5.14 4.92 10.16
N GLN A 38 4.18 5.55 10.84
CA GLN A 38 2.76 5.17 10.73
C GLN A 38 2.21 5.34 9.31
N ILE A 39 2.45 6.50 8.69
CA ILE A 39 1.96 6.79 7.34
C ILE A 39 2.61 5.86 6.29
N GLN A 40 3.93 5.64 6.38
CA GLN A 40 4.64 4.77 5.44
C GLN A 40 4.13 3.33 5.52
N ARG A 41 3.94 2.79 6.74
CA ARG A 41 3.37 1.44 6.93
C ARG A 41 1.94 1.33 6.42
N ALA A 42 1.09 2.31 6.73
CA ALA A 42 -0.28 2.33 6.23
C ALA A 42 -0.31 2.33 4.69
N ALA A 43 0.55 3.13 4.06
CA ALA A 43 0.64 3.21 2.60
C ALA A 43 1.07 1.89 1.94
N VAL A 44 2.05 1.20 2.52
CA VAL A 44 2.53 -0.12 2.03
C VAL A 44 1.49 -1.22 2.26
N SER A 45 0.68 -1.11 3.32
CA SER A 45 -0.36 -2.09 3.60
C SER A 45 -1.40 -2.21 2.49
N ILE A 46 -1.69 -1.13 1.75
CA ILE A 46 -2.70 -1.14 0.67
C ILE A 46 -2.33 -2.11 -0.47
N PRO A 47 -1.19 -1.95 -1.19
CA PRO A 47 -0.81 -2.89 -2.24
C PRO A 47 -0.56 -4.30 -1.71
N SER A 48 -0.09 -4.47 -0.46
CA SER A 48 0.09 -5.79 0.15
C SER A 48 -1.24 -6.53 0.36
N ASN A 49 -2.26 -5.87 0.89
CA ASN A 49 -3.59 -6.47 1.05
C ASN A 49 -4.24 -6.80 -0.30
N ILE A 50 -4.00 -5.99 -1.34
CA ILE A 50 -4.50 -6.29 -2.69
C ILE A 50 -3.81 -7.55 -3.25
N ALA A 51 -2.49 -7.66 -3.09
CA ALA A 51 -1.74 -8.83 -3.53
C ALA A 51 -2.18 -10.10 -2.79
N GLU A 52 -2.29 -10.04 -1.45
CA GLU A 52 -2.77 -11.14 -0.63
C GLU A 52 -4.20 -11.56 -1.02
N GLY A 53 -5.09 -10.58 -1.26
CA GLY A 53 -6.45 -10.83 -1.71
C GLY A 53 -6.50 -11.59 -3.05
N ASP A 54 -5.72 -11.16 -4.03
CA ASP A 54 -5.65 -11.79 -5.36
C ASP A 54 -5.03 -13.20 -5.31
N GLU A 55 -3.98 -13.39 -4.51
CA GLU A 55 -3.32 -14.69 -4.33
C GLU A 55 -4.21 -15.70 -3.58
N SER A 56 -5.07 -15.23 -2.67
CA SER A 56 -5.92 -16.08 -1.83
C SER A 56 -7.06 -16.78 -2.58
N GLY A 57 -7.38 -16.38 -3.82
CA GLY A 57 -8.49 -16.94 -4.62
C GLY A 57 -9.89 -16.76 -3.99
N SER A 58 -9.98 -16.02 -2.89
CA SER A 58 -11.18 -15.82 -2.10
C SER A 58 -11.86 -14.52 -2.51
N ASN A 59 -12.97 -14.64 -3.23
CA ASN A 59 -13.89 -13.53 -3.55
C ASN A 59 -14.46 -12.80 -2.30
N ARG A 60 -14.13 -13.28 -1.08
CA ARG A 60 -14.59 -12.71 0.20
C ARG A 60 -13.62 -11.69 0.81
N LEU A 61 -12.32 -11.70 0.47
CA LEU A 61 -11.36 -10.75 1.05
C LEU A 61 -11.45 -9.35 0.41
N SER A 62 -11.92 -9.25 -0.84
CA SER A 62 -12.16 -7.96 -1.51
C SER A 62 -13.20 -7.09 -0.80
N ILE A 63 -14.11 -7.68 -0.01
CA ILE A 63 -15.14 -6.97 0.76
C ILE A 63 -14.68 -6.69 2.21
N ARG A 64 -13.63 -7.35 2.70
CA ARG A 64 -13.21 -7.25 4.11
C ARG A 64 -12.23 -6.11 4.39
N TYR A 65 -11.57 -5.57 3.35
CA TYR A 65 -10.54 -4.54 3.46
C TYR A 65 -10.85 -3.25 2.69
N LEU A 66 -12.08 -3.09 2.18
CA LEU A 66 -12.65 -1.86 1.60
C LEU A 66 -13.78 -1.36 2.50
#